data_AF-A0A699XMT9-F1
#
_entry.id   AF-A0A699XMT9-F1
#
_cell.length_a   1.000
_cell.length_b   1.000
_cell.length_c   1.000
_cell.angle_alpha   90.00
_cell.angle_beta   90.00
_cell.angle_gamma   90.00
#
_symmetry.space_group_name_H-M   'P 1'
#
loop_
_entity.id
_entity.type
_entity.pdbx_description
1 polymer ?
#
loop_
_entity_poly.entity_id
_entity_poly.type
_entity_poly.pdbx_seq_one_letter_code
_entity_poly.pdbx_strand_id
1 'polypeptide(L)' 'MRNGAKFGDQSLVDGLLKDGLTDAYKKEHMGLQGEECADDHGFSREEQDEYCIRSYKKAIAATEAGWFTSEIAPIEVP' A
#
# COMPACT_ATOMS: atom_id res chain seq x y z
N MET A 1 11.04 6.33 23.19
CA MET A 1 10.50 6.35 24.57
C MET A 1 11.05 7.54 25.31
N ARG A 2 10.19 8.50 25.70
CA ARG A 2 10.63 9.79 26.26
C ARG A 2 11.35 9.66 27.61
N ASN A 3 10.95 8.68 28.45
CA ASN A 3 11.46 8.54 29.82
C ASN A 3 12.37 7.30 30.03
N GLY A 4 12.78 6.63 28.95
CA GLY A 4 13.57 5.39 28.99
C GLY A 4 12.80 4.15 29.47
N ALA A 5 13.36 2.97 29.22
CA ALA A 5 12.88 1.70 29.76
C ALA A 5 13.82 1.24 30.89
N LYS A 6 13.26 0.87 32.05
CA LYS A 6 14.05 0.50 33.24
C LYS A 6 14.51 -0.97 33.21
N PHE A 7 13.62 -1.89 32.82
CA PHE A 7 13.88 -3.33 32.72
C PHE A 7 12.78 -3.97 31.86
N GLY A 8 13.11 -4.99 31.05
CA GLY A 8 12.18 -5.71 30.18
C GLY A 8 12.19 -5.26 28.71
N ASP A 9 11.65 -6.10 27.83
CA ASP A 9 11.73 -5.95 26.38
C ASP A 9 10.97 -4.73 25.87
N GLN A 10 11.53 -4.07 24.86
CA GLN A 10 10.94 -2.91 24.19
C GLN A 10 10.87 -3.18 22.69
N SER A 11 9.72 -2.88 22.09
CA SER A 11 9.55 -2.90 20.64
C SER A 11 9.78 -1.51 20.05
N LEU A 12 10.41 -1.49 18.88
CA LEU A 12 10.41 -0.32 18.01
C LEU A 12 9.18 -0.43 17.10
N VAL A 13 8.41 0.66 17.02
CA VAL A 13 7.21 0.68 16.19
C VAL A 13 7.55 1.26 14.83
N ASP A 14 7.18 0.54 13.77
CA ASP A 14 7.25 1.03 12.40
C ASP A 14 6.22 2.16 12.21
N GLY A 15 6.72 3.35 11.88
CA GLY A 15 5.89 4.55 11.70
C GLY A 15 5.02 4.50 10.45
N LEU A 16 5.53 3.96 9.33
CA LEU A 16 4.74 3.83 8.10
C LEU A 16 3.57 2.87 8.33
N LEU A 17 3.85 1.75 8.96
CA LEU A 17 2.85 0.73 9.25
C LEU A 17 1.80 1.26 10.21
N LYS A 18 2.23 1.88 11.32
CA LYS A 18 1.33 2.38 12.36
C LYS A 18 0.47 3.54 11.88
N ASP A 19 1.09 4.50 11.19
CA ASP A 19 0.42 5.78 10.90
C ASP A 19 -0.28 5.76 9.53
N GLY A 20 0.08 4.86 8.62
CA GLY A 20 -0.47 4.82 7.26
C GLY A 20 -1.16 3.52 6.83
N LEU A 21 -0.74 2.36 7.34
CA LEU A 21 -1.15 1.04 6.79
C LEU A 21 -1.86 0.11 7.80
N THR A 22 -2.17 0.62 8.99
CA THR A 22 -2.88 -0.12 10.04
C THR A 22 -4.16 0.61 10.39
N ASP A 23 -5.27 -0.11 10.45
CA ASP A 23 -6.57 0.45 10.81
C ASP A 23 -6.54 0.96 12.25
N ALA A 24 -6.99 2.20 12.46
CA ALA A 24 -6.93 2.82 13.78
C ALA A 24 -7.87 2.17 14.82
N TYR A 25 -8.90 1.44 14.38
CA TYR A 25 -9.94 0.86 15.23
C TYR A 25 -9.80 -0.65 15.37
N LYS A 26 -9.77 -1.39 14.25
CA LYS A 26 -9.59 -2.84 14.18
C LYS A 26 -8.15 -3.26 14.50
N LYS A 27 -7.17 -2.35 14.35
CA LYS A 27 -5.72 -2.63 14.53
C LYS A 27 -5.20 -3.72 13.60
N GLU A 28 -5.78 -3.80 12.41
CA GLU A 28 -5.46 -4.76 11.37
C GLU A 28 -4.76 -4.07 10.21
N HIS A 29 -3.95 -4.81 9.46
CA HIS A 29 -3.33 -4.31 8.24
C HIS A 29 -4.39 -4.02 7.17
N MET A 30 -4.22 -2.96 6.40
CA MET A 30 -5.12 -2.63 5.28
C MET A 30 -5.31 -3.79 4.28
N GLY A 31 -4.31 -4.68 4.14
CA GLY A 31 -4.42 -5.87 3.31
C GLY A 31 -5.56 -6.80 3.74
N LEU A 32 -5.80 -6.96 5.05
CA LEU A 32 -6.91 -7.77 5.57
C LEU A 32 -8.28 -7.19 5.21
N GLN A 33 -8.38 -5.87 5.14
CA GLN A 33 -9.61 -5.20 4.67
C GLN A 33 -9.83 -5.43 3.17
N GLY A 34 -8.74 -5.56 2.39
CA GLY A 34 -8.80 -5.99 1.00
C GLY A 34 -9.35 -7.41 0.85
N GLU A 35 -8.90 -8.34 1.70
CA GLU A 35 -9.42 -9.71 1.75
C GLU A 35 -10.91 -9.75 2.18
N GLU A 36 -11.30 -8.99 3.21
CA GLU A 36 -12.70 -8.87 3.65
C GLU A 36 -13.60 -8.37 2.52
N CYS A 37 -13.14 -7.36 1.76
CA CYS A 37 -13.84 -6.87 0.58
C CYS A 37 -13.94 -7.92 -0.54
N ALA A 38 -12.86 -8.67 -0.80
CA ALA A 38 -12.87 -9.73 -1.80
C ALA A 38 -13.87 -10.83 -1.43
N ASP A 39 -13.91 -11.24 -0.17
CA ASP A 39 -14.85 -12.24 0.35
C ASP A 39 -16.30 -11.73 0.30
N ASP A 40 -16.57 -10.51 0.78
CA ASP A 40 -17.91 -9.91 0.82
C ASP A 40 -18.54 -9.75 -0.57
N HIS A 41 -17.71 -9.53 -1.59
CA HIS A 41 -18.14 -9.32 -2.97
C HIS A 41 -17.90 -10.54 -3.87
N GLY A 42 -17.30 -11.60 -3.35
CA GLY A 42 -17.02 -12.85 -4.08
C GLY A 42 -16.00 -12.70 -5.21
N PHE A 43 -15.01 -11.80 -5.07
CA PHE A 43 -13.96 -11.63 -6.06
C PHE A 43 -12.94 -12.77 -5.97
N SER A 44 -12.83 -13.55 -7.03
CA SER A 44 -11.85 -14.65 -7.08
C SER A 44 -10.43 -14.11 -7.17
N ARG A 45 -9.47 -14.96 -6.80
CA ARG A 45 -8.05 -14.64 -6.96
C ARG A 45 -7.69 -14.40 -8.43
N GLU A 46 -8.26 -15.19 -9.33
CA GLU A 46 -8.02 -15.08 -10.77
C GLU A 46 -8.53 -13.74 -11.32
N GLU A 47 -9.69 -13.26 -10.86
CA GLU A 47 -10.24 -11.95 -11.25
C GLU A 47 -9.37 -10.79 -10.76
N GLN A 48 -8.87 -10.88 -9.52
CA GLN A 48 -7.94 -9.91 -8.95
C GLN A 48 -6.62 -9.86 -9.76
N ASP A 49 -6.07 -11.02 -10.10
CA ASP A 49 -4.84 -11.13 -10.91
C ASP A 49 -5.05 -10.60 -12.34
N GLU A 50 -6.18 -10.91 -12.98
CA GLU A 50 -6.51 -10.39 -14.31
C GLU A 50 -6.62 -8.86 -14.31
N TYR A 51 -7.30 -8.30 -13.30
CA TYR A 51 -7.39 -6.85 -13.13
C TYR A 51 -6.00 -6.23 -12.98
N CYS A 52 -5.16 -6.81 -12.14
CA CYS A 52 -3.80 -6.36 -11.88
C CYS A 52 -2.98 -6.33 -13.18
N ILE A 53 -2.92 -7.45 -13.92
CA ILE A 53 -2.20 -7.55 -15.20
C ILE A 53 -2.67 -6.48 -16.19
N ARG A 54 -3.99 -6.28 -16.29
CA ARG A 54 -4.56 -5.26 -17.17
C ARG A 54 -4.17 -3.84 -16.75
N SER A 55 -4.15 -3.56 -15.44
CA SER A 55 -3.71 -2.28 -14.89
C SER A 55 -2.26 -1.98 -15.26
N TYR A 56 -1.36 -2.96 -15.07
CA TYR A 56 0.05 -2.84 -15.44
C TYR A 56 0.24 -2.59 -16.94
N LYS A 57 -0.45 -3.33 -17.80
CA LYS A 57 -0.39 -3.12 -19.25
C LYS A 57 -0.81 -1.70 -19.66
N LYS A 58 -1.85 -1.15 -19.02
CA LYS A 58 -2.30 0.23 -19.26
C LYS A 58 -1.26 1.27 -18.82
N ALA A 59 -0.68 1.09 -17.64
CA ALA A 59 0.34 1.99 -17.12
C ALA A 59 1.59 2.04 -18.01
N ILE A 60 2.03 0.87 -18.50
CA ILE A 60 3.15 0.77 -19.47
C ILE A 60 2.82 1.53 -20.75
N ALA A 61 1.67 1.25 -21.36
CA ALA A 61 1.28 1.90 -22.61
C ALA A 61 1.12 3.44 -22.46
N ALA A 62 0.55 3.91 -21.35
CA ALA A 62 0.41 5.34 -21.06
C ALA A 62 1.77 6.02 -20.85
N THR A 63 2.71 5.33 -20.22
CA THR A 63 4.08 5.81 -20.03
C THR A 63 4.81 5.90 -21.37
N GLU A 64 4.74 4.87 -22.21
CA GLU A 64 5.35 4.84 -23.55
C GLU A 64 4.76 5.91 -24.47
N ALA A 65 3.45 6.16 -24.36
CA ALA A 65 2.76 7.21 -25.12
C ALA A 65 3.00 8.63 -24.55
N GLY A 66 3.77 8.75 -23.45
CA GLY A 66 4.13 10.03 -22.85
C GLY A 66 2.98 10.76 -22.14
N TRP A 67 1.90 10.08 -21.77
CA TRP A 67 0.71 10.71 -21.20
C TRP A 67 0.98 11.37 -19.84
N PHE A 68 1.89 10.80 -19.05
CA PHE A 68 2.26 11.34 -17.74
C PHE A 68 3.24 12.52 -17.81
N THR A 69 3.75 12.89 -18.99
CA THR A 69 4.72 13.98 -19.16
C THR A 69 4.20 15.33 -18.65
N SER A 70 2.88 15.54 -18.73
CA SER A 70 2.25 16.79 -18.32
C SER A 70 2.04 16.94 -16.81
N GLU A 71 2.02 15.83 -16.06
CA GLU A 71 1.72 15.82 -14.62
C GLU A 71 2.95 15.51 -13.75
N ILE A 72 3.99 14.88 -14.31
CA ILE A 72 5.23 14.55 -13.57
C ILE A 72 6.19 15.75 -13.61
N ALA A 73 6.36 16.40 -12.46
CA ALA A 73 7.43 17.37 -12.26
C ALA A 73 8.78 16.66 -12.05
N PRO A 74 9.86 17.09 -12.73
CA PRO A 74 11.18 16.47 -12.54
C PRO A 74 11.73 16.79 -11.15
N ILE A 75 12.32 15.78 -10.50
CA ILE A 75 13.05 15.92 -9.24
C ILE A 75 14.51 15.57 -9.52
N GLU A 76 15.42 16.50 -9.23
CA GLU A 76 16.86 16.27 -9.34
C GLU A 76 17.34 15.42 -8.16
N VAL A 77 18.10 14.35 -8.47
CA VAL A 77 18.69 13.46 -7.47
C VAL A 77 20.21 13.69 -7.48
N PRO A 78 20.84 14.05 -6.34
CA PRO A 78 22.28 14.29 -6.23
C PRO A 78 23.15 13.07 -6.50
#